data_AF-A0A7V5DB11-F1
#
_entry.id   AF-A0A7V5DB11-F1
#
_cell.length_a   1.000
_cell.length_b   1.000
_cell.length_c   1.000
_cell.angle_alpha   90.00
_cell.angle_beta   90.00
_cell.angle_gamma   90.00
#
_symmetry.space_group_name_H-M   'P 1'
#
loop_
_entity.id
_entity.type
_entity.pdbx_description
1 polymer ?
#
loop_
_entity_poly.entity_id
_entity_poly.type
_entity_poly.pdbx_seq_one_letter_code
_entity_poly.pdbx_strand_id
1 'polypeptide(L)'
;MPFADIIRLLEQIFGAALYPAFEPDMTIASPLANQRSTDFLKTANTVGINIRTIRHFWKIIPYTLTLPRAQNAIHILPIWEPGVVASLYGPASWNVNPEFFSPEMAANFPHLDTVEKQLKVVVNLLHLLGKAVGMDVVPHTDRYSEMALANPQFFEWLQRRDTKIVSHQSGLFGEIQQVIFEHLQKNGSAAPDLEIPESADDFFEKMPENERLKLLFGEKYDYWGRLFRRKAIVRLLYELGYETVPATMGPPYRGLEVSPEPGAKVVDEEGLVWRDYRISKPQEFSRVFGPLARYKLWESKNDNRDWELDFDRPNKAAWAYVCEHYRQIQAEFGFDFMRGDMSHVQMRPDGVPAVRDEFYDLLGAVKQTVLREKPWFGYFAESFLAPPGVMAYGDECDHLEASFADSTLGDLQSEPVGTDKFMRDFWQYRRWLETRKFAPNFTILTADKDDPRFDGFYLTGNEIRYFIALFLSDMPSYMALGFECRDLHPAPAANEFYSKYYVFQMLDDPKTTNGPYRWGQNLELYAKLVRQKLLAEEIYDDIRDAKSRWLLPPDVAGYKKVLAWTQAENPAYIFVANFDTSETCNATFTTPDATRWQLYFSTEKEYLDPFEVQPGQFLHRNLLPGEGLVFRRI
;
A
#
# COMPACT_ATOMS: atom_id res chain seq x y z
N MET A 1 22.99 -10.02 7.58
CA MET A 1 23.58 -9.90 8.92
C MET A 1 23.08 -11.05 9.79
N PRO A 2 23.96 -11.75 10.52
CA PRO A 2 23.56 -12.78 11.50
C PRO A 2 22.66 -12.22 12.61
N PHE A 3 21.77 -13.04 13.17
CA PHE A 3 20.85 -12.64 14.24
C PHE A 3 21.54 -11.96 15.43
N ALA A 4 22.60 -12.59 15.96
CA ALA A 4 23.33 -12.10 17.12
C ALA A 4 24.00 -10.73 16.89
N ASP A 5 24.40 -10.42 15.66
CA ASP A 5 24.96 -9.11 15.32
C ASP A 5 23.87 -8.04 15.28
N ILE A 6 22.67 -8.37 14.80
CA ILE A 6 21.51 -7.47 14.82
C ILE A 6 21.13 -7.14 16.27
N ILE A 7 21.02 -8.16 17.14
CA ILE A 7 20.72 -7.94 18.56
C ILE A 7 21.78 -7.07 19.23
N ARG A 8 23.07 -7.35 19.01
CA ARG A 8 24.17 -6.54 19.57
C ARG A 8 24.08 -5.08 19.11
N LEU A 9 23.77 -4.86 17.84
CA LEU A 9 23.60 -3.51 17.30
C LEU A 9 22.41 -2.80 17.95
N LEU A 10 21.27 -3.48 18.10
CA LEU A 10 20.10 -2.91 18.80
C LEU A 10 20.39 -2.62 20.27
N GLU A 11 21.13 -3.50 20.97
CA GLU A 11 21.55 -3.27 22.37
C GLU A 11 22.50 -2.08 22.47
N GLN A 12 23.38 -1.87 21.49
CA GLN A 12 24.25 -0.69 21.44
C GLN A 12 23.45 0.60 21.27
N ILE A 13 22.36 0.57 20.50
CA ILE A 13 21.52 1.75 20.23
C ILE A 13 20.61 2.06 21.44
N PHE A 14 19.97 1.04 22.03
CA PHE A 14 18.86 1.24 22.98
C PHE A 14 19.16 0.79 24.41
N GLY A 15 20.22 0.03 24.64
CA GLY A 15 20.51 -0.57 25.95
C GLY A 15 19.31 -1.31 26.54
N ALA A 16 19.00 -1.03 27.80
CA ALA A 16 17.90 -1.70 28.51
C ALA A 16 16.50 -1.41 27.93
N ALA A 17 16.32 -0.34 27.15
CA ALA A 17 15.04 -0.01 26.52
C ALA A 17 14.65 -0.99 25.39
N LEU A 18 15.59 -1.82 24.93
CA LEU A 18 15.34 -2.83 23.90
C LEU A 18 14.41 -3.95 24.37
N TYR A 19 14.63 -4.48 25.58
CA TYR A 19 14.01 -5.74 26.00
C TYR A 19 12.48 -5.70 26.07
N PRO A 20 11.83 -4.62 26.54
CA PRO A 20 10.38 -4.50 26.46
C PRO A 20 9.80 -4.61 25.05
N ALA A 21 10.57 -4.28 23.99
CA ALA A 21 10.11 -4.40 22.62
C ALA A 21 9.97 -5.85 22.15
N PHE A 22 10.68 -6.80 22.79
CA PHE A 22 10.59 -8.24 22.52
C PHE A 22 9.47 -8.95 23.28
N GLU A 23 8.72 -8.24 24.12
CA GLU A 23 7.53 -8.77 24.78
C GLU A 23 6.29 -8.50 23.93
N PRO A 24 5.62 -9.54 23.37
CA PRO A 24 4.48 -9.33 22.47
C PRO A 24 3.25 -8.73 23.18
N ASP A 25 3.11 -8.95 24.50
CA ASP A 25 2.03 -8.36 25.30
C ASP A 25 2.29 -6.88 25.63
N MET A 26 3.51 -6.38 25.35
CA MET A 26 3.87 -4.98 25.53
C MET A 26 3.70 -4.22 24.23
N THR A 27 3.32 -2.94 24.35
CA THR A 27 3.28 -2.01 23.22
C THR A 27 4.28 -0.90 23.44
N ILE A 28 5.24 -0.77 22.53
CA ILE A 28 6.11 0.40 22.47
C ILE A 28 5.31 1.54 21.83
N ALA A 29 5.31 2.70 22.50
CA ALA A 29 4.60 3.87 22.02
C ALA A 29 5.13 4.26 20.63
N SER A 30 4.20 4.50 19.71
CA SER A 30 4.51 5.06 18.40
C SER A 30 5.28 6.38 18.52
N PRO A 31 6.18 6.72 17.58
CA PRO A 31 6.81 8.04 17.52
C PRO A 31 5.79 9.18 17.38
N LEU A 32 4.56 8.87 17.01
CA LEU A 32 3.45 9.81 16.82
C LEU A 32 2.48 9.85 18.01
N ALA A 33 2.74 9.10 19.09
CA ALA A 33 1.78 8.91 20.19
C ALA A 33 1.31 10.21 20.88
N ASN A 34 2.10 11.28 20.76
CA ASN A 34 1.77 12.60 21.32
C ASN A 34 1.11 13.55 20.30
N GLN A 35 0.98 13.13 19.04
CA GLN A 35 0.35 13.93 18.00
C GLN A 35 -1.19 13.85 18.09
N ARG A 36 -1.84 14.91 17.59
CA ARG A 36 -3.31 15.04 17.56
C ARG A 36 -3.86 15.23 16.15
N SER A 37 -3.01 15.03 15.16
CA SER A 37 -3.30 15.25 13.74
C SER A 37 -2.62 14.17 12.91
N THR A 38 -3.13 13.97 11.71
CA THR A 38 -2.59 13.05 10.70
C THR A 38 -1.62 13.73 9.72
N ASP A 39 -1.34 15.02 9.92
CA ASP A 39 -0.53 15.85 9.01
C ASP A 39 0.91 15.35 8.84
N PHE A 40 1.45 14.55 9.77
CA PHE A 40 2.78 13.94 9.61
C PHE A 40 2.90 13.16 8.29
N LEU A 41 1.80 12.55 7.82
CA LEU A 41 1.81 11.74 6.60
C LEU A 41 1.98 12.59 5.34
N LYS A 42 1.78 13.91 5.42
CA LYS A 42 2.00 14.87 4.33
C LYS A 42 3.48 15.23 4.12
N THR A 43 4.36 14.79 5.00
CA THR A 43 5.82 14.98 4.89
C THR A 43 6.58 13.68 5.18
N ALA A 44 5.88 12.54 5.27
CA ALA A 44 6.49 11.25 5.53
C ALA A 44 7.21 10.73 4.28
N ASN A 45 8.41 10.21 4.49
CA ASN A 45 9.17 9.49 3.46
C ASN A 45 9.07 8.00 3.76
N THR A 46 8.18 7.36 3.02
CA THR A 46 7.73 5.99 3.28
C THR A 46 8.54 4.99 2.47
N VAL A 47 8.93 3.89 3.11
CA VAL A 47 9.51 2.73 2.43
C VAL A 47 8.55 1.56 2.47
N GLY A 48 8.12 1.11 1.29
CA GLY A 48 7.24 -0.05 1.10
C GLY A 48 8.01 -1.36 1.07
N ILE A 49 7.63 -2.32 1.90
CA ILE A 49 8.32 -3.60 2.05
C ILE A 49 7.37 -4.76 1.73
N ASN A 50 7.62 -5.46 0.61
CA ASN A 50 7.00 -6.76 0.32
C ASN A 50 7.70 -7.85 1.14
N ILE A 51 6.99 -8.46 2.10
CA ILE A 51 7.61 -9.46 2.98
C ILE A 51 8.04 -10.71 2.22
N ARG A 52 7.37 -11.11 1.13
CA ARG A 52 7.78 -12.26 0.32
C ARG A 52 9.17 -12.09 -0.32
N THR A 53 9.63 -10.87 -0.59
CA THR A 53 10.98 -10.65 -1.14
C THR A 53 12.08 -10.82 -0.09
N ILE A 54 11.75 -10.59 1.19
CA ILE A 54 12.66 -10.73 2.34
C ILE A 54 12.33 -11.94 3.25
N ARG A 55 11.31 -12.71 2.86
CA ARG A 55 10.76 -13.94 3.46
C ARG A 55 9.95 -13.76 4.74
N HIS A 56 10.45 -13.05 5.75
CA HIS A 56 9.80 -12.99 7.07
C HIS A 56 9.97 -11.63 7.76
N PHE A 57 9.08 -11.31 8.71
CA PHE A 57 9.04 -9.99 9.35
C PHE A 57 10.36 -9.56 10.00
N TRP A 58 11.11 -10.48 10.61
CA TRP A 58 12.39 -10.13 11.24
C TRP A 58 13.41 -9.49 10.27
N LYS A 59 13.37 -9.77 8.95
CA LYS A 59 14.29 -9.14 7.98
C LYS A 59 13.99 -7.66 7.72
N ILE A 60 12.86 -7.13 8.18
CA ILE A 60 12.57 -5.69 8.13
C ILE A 60 13.58 -4.90 8.98
N ILE A 61 13.96 -5.42 10.15
CA ILE A 61 14.83 -4.71 11.11
C ILE A 61 16.22 -4.40 10.55
N PRO A 62 16.99 -5.38 10.03
CA PRO A 62 18.31 -5.07 9.46
C PRO A 62 18.23 -4.17 8.23
N TYR A 63 17.16 -4.23 7.44
CA TYR A 63 16.96 -3.29 6.33
C TYR A 63 16.71 -1.86 6.86
N THR A 64 15.83 -1.71 7.85
CA THR A 64 15.49 -0.41 8.45
C THR A 64 16.72 0.29 9.04
N LEU A 65 17.66 -0.46 9.60
CA LEU A 65 18.94 0.06 10.10
C LEU A 65 19.85 0.66 9.01
N THR A 66 19.55 0.42 7.73
CA THR A 66 20.26 1.03 6.59
C THR A 66 19.61 2.31 6.08
N LEU A 67 18.42 2.65 6.57
CA LEU A 67 17.65 3.79 6.11
C LEU A 67 17.98 5.04 6.95
N PRO A 68 18.12 6.22 6.33
CA PRO A 68 18.33 7.43 7.09
C PRO A 68 17.08 7.80 7.92
N ARG A 69 17.26 8.65 8.93
CA ARG A 69 16.21 9.28 9.75
C ARG A 69 15.16 9.96 8.89
N ALA A 70 15.57 10.55 7.77
CA ALA A 70 14.69 11.18 6.80
C ALA A 70 13.65 10.21 6.23
N GLN A 71 13.95 8.91 6.09
CA GLN A 71 12.98 7.87 5.74
C GLN A 71 12.28 7.37 7.01
N ASN A 72 11.28 8.12 7.45
CA ASN A 72 10.67 8.03 8.78
C ASN A 72 9.43 7.12 8.84
N ALA A 73 8.99 6.53 7.74
CA ALA A 73 7.84 5.64 7.70
C ALA A 73 8.13 4.33 6.98
N ILE A 74 7.57 3.22 7.48
CA ILE A 74 7.63 1.90 6.87
C ILE A 74 6.20 1.47 6.55
N HIS A 75 5.95 1.15 5.29
CA HIS A 75 4.71 0.51 4.87
C HIS A 75 4.97 -1.00 4.69
N ILE A 76 4.35 -1.81 5.53
CA ILE A 76 4.38 -3.27 5.41
C ILE A 76 3.27 -3.65 4.43
N LEU A 77 3.64 -4.13 3.24
CA LEU A 77 2.69 -4.59 2.21
C LEU A 77 1.82 -5.75 2.74
N PRO A 78 0.71 -6.12 2.07
CA PRO A 78 -0.34 -6.87 2.73
C PRO A 78 0.14 -8.15 3.39
N ILE A 79 -0.29 -8.37 4.63
CA ILE A 79 0.23 -9.40 5.53
C ILE A 79 -0.69 -10.62 5.65
N TRP A 80 -1.81 -10.62 4.93
CA TRP A 80 -2.93 -11.55 5.14
C TRP A 80 -2.70 -12.91 4.49
N GLU A 81 -3.31 -13.95 5.06
CA GLU A 81 -3.39 -15.26 4.42
C GLU A 81 -3.99 -15.14 3.00
N PRO A 82 -3.30 -15.66 1.96
CA PRO A 82 -3.68 -15.41 0.59
C PRO A 82 -4.76 -16.40 0.11
N GLY A 83 -5.53 -15.92 -0.85
CA GLY A 83 -6.64 -16.64 -1.47
C GLY A 83 -6.32 -17.66 -2.55
N VAL A 84 -7.33 -17.97 -3.37
CA VAL A 84 -7.30 -19.01 -4.43
C VAL A 84 -6.21 -18.75 -5.49
N VAL A 85 -5.86 -17.50 -5.75
CA VAL A 85 -4.76 -17.12 -6.68
C VAL A 85 -3.44 -16.81 -5.98
N ALA A 86 -3.34 -17.16 -4.69
CA ALA A 86 -2.21 -16.90 -3.80
C ALA A 86 -1.72 -15.43 -3.79
N SER A 87 -2.64 -14.48 -4.07
CA SER A 87 -2.40 -13.04 -4.00
C SER A 87 -2.52 -12.56 -2.56
N LEU A 88 -1.56 -11.77 -2.10
CA LEU A 88 -1.64 -11.10 -0.79
C LEU A 88 -2.74 -10.03 -0.72
N TYR A 89 -3.19 -9.51 -1.86
CA TYR A 89 -4.28 -8.52 -1.93
C TYR A 89 -5.67 -9.17 -1.94
N GLY A 90 -5.78 -10.49 -2.04
CA GLY A 90 -7.05 -11.20 -1.86
C GLY A 90 -7.00 -11.99 -0.56
N PRO A 91 -7.30 -11.37 0.60
CA PRO A 91 -7.22 -12.05 1.88
C PRO A 91 -8.27 -13.16 1.96
N ALA A 92 -7.83 -14.39 2.25
CA ALA A 92 -8.71 -15.53 2.50
C ALA A 92 -9.27 -15.53 3.93
N SER A 93 -8.58 -14.90 4.88
CA SER A 93 -8.99 -14.78 6.28
C SER A 93 -8.40 -13.51 6.89
N TRP A 94 -8.82 -13.17 8.12
CA TRP A 94 -8.22 -12.07 8.91
C TRP A 94 -6.88 -12.46 9.56
N ASN A 95 -6.40 -13.69 9.34
CA ASN A 95 -5.14 -14.13 9.94
C ASN A 95 -3.94 -13.55 9.18
N VAL A 96 -2.86 -13.35 9.94
CA VAL A 96 -1.55 -13.04 9.36
C VAL A 96 -0.99 -14.29 8.69
N ASN A 97 -0.43 -14.13 7.51
CA ASN A 97 0.07 -15.23 6.71
C ASN A 97 1.24 -15.95 7.40
N PRO A 98 1.12 -17.26 7.69
CA PRO A 98 2.16 -18.01 8.40
C PRO A 98 3.47 -18.11 7.62
N GLU A 99 3.49 -17.84 6.30
CA GLU A 99 4.73 -17.80 5.52
C GLU A 99 5.72 -16.74 6.02
N PHE A 100 5.24 -15.71 6.72
CA PHE A 100 6.07 -14.63 7.26
C PHE A 100 6.68 -14.91 8.63
N PHE A 101 6.46 -16.11 9.16
CA PHE A 101 7.08 -16.58 10.39
C PHE A 101 8.60 -16.75 10.23
N SER A 102 9.35 -16.32 11.23
CA SER A 102 10.80 -16.50 11.32
C SER A 102 11.16 -17.62 12.30
N PRO A 103 11.62 -18.79 11.81
CA PRO A 103 12.15 -19.83 12.68
C PRO A 103 13.39 -19.36 13.46
N GLU A 104 14.19 -18.47 12.87
CA GLU A 104 15.38 -17.88 13.51
C GLU A 104 14.99 -17.08 14.76
N MET A 105 13.93 -16.29 14.69
CA MET A 105 13.44 -15.52 15.83
C MET A 105 12.90 -16.42 16.94
N ALA A 106 12.06 -17.40 16.61
CA ALA A 106 11.52 -18.36 17.58
C ALA A 106 12.61 -19.23 18.23
N ALA A 107 13.68 -19.58 17.50
CA ALA A 107 14.80 -20.34 18.07
C ALA A 107 15.60 -19.54 19.13
N ASN A 108 15.69 -18.21 18.98
CA ASN A 108 16.40 -17.34 19.92
C ASN A 108 15.48 -16.78 21.02
N PHE A 109 14.19 -16.62 20.73
CA PHE A 109 13.15 -16.14 21.64
C PHE A 109 11.96 -17.10 21.58
N PRO A 110 11.96 -18.21 22.36
CA PRO A 110 10.97 -19.27 22.25
C PRO A 110 9.52 -18.86 22.48
N HIS A 111 9.26 -17.74 23.17
CA HIS A 111 7.92 -17.21 23.37
C HIS A 111 7.33 -16.51 22.13
N LEU A 112 8.16 -16.21 21.13
CA LEU A 112 7.78 -15.64 19.83
C LEU A 112 7.47 -16.75 18.81
N ASP A 113 6.61 -17.67 19.23
CA ASP A 113 6.24 -18.93 18.59
C ASP A 113 5.09 -18.81 17.58
N THR A 114 4.50 -17.62 17.42
CA THR A 114 3.50 -17.34 16.39
C THR A 114 3.89 -16.15 15.51
N VAL A 115 3.33 -16.09 14.31
CA VAL A 115 3.63 -15.04 13.33
C VAL A 115 3.14 -13.67 13.78
N GLU A 116 2.01 -13.60 14.49
CA GLU A 116 1.45 -12.37 15.05
C GLU A 116 2.32 -11.80 16.17
N LYS A 117 2.83 -12.64 17.07
CA LYS A 117 3.76 -12.21 18.12
C LYS A 117 5.03 -11.63 17.51
N GLN A 118 5.53 -12.24 16.43
CA GLN A 118 6.68 -11.73 15.71
C GLN A 118 6.40 -10.41 14.99
N LEU A 119 5.24 -10.27 14.33
CA LEU A 119 4.80 -9.00 13.75
C LEU A 119 4.72 -7.90 14.81
N LYS A 120 4.09 -8.20 15.95
CA LYS A 120 3.97 -7.27 17.09
C LYS A 120 5.33 -6.77 17.58
N VAL A 121 6.27 -7.68 17.80
CA VAL A 121 7.64 -7.33 18.21
C VAL A 121 8.36 -6.53 17.13
N VAL A 122 8.19 -6.86 15.86
CA VAL A 122 8.80 -6.09 14.76
C VAL A 122 8.24 -4.66 14.70
N VAL A 123 6.92 -4.47 14.87
CA VAL A 123 6.32 -3.13 14.98
C VAL A 123 6.86 -2.37 16.20
N ASN A 124 6.97 -3.03 17.36
CA ASN A 124 7.57 -2.43 18.56
C ASN A 124 9.00 -1.95 18.32
N LEU A 125 9.83 -2.75 17.64
CA LEU A 125 11.20 -2.38 17.28
C LEU A 125 11.26 -1.24 16.27
N LEU A 126 10.35 -1.20 15.30
CA LEU A 126 10.23 -0.10 14.34
C LEU A 126 9.85 1.21 15.04
N HIS A 127 8.92 1.19 15.99
CA HIS A 127 8.60 2.35 16.82
C HIS A 127 9.81 2.80 17.65
N LEU A 128 10.56 1.86 18.22
CA LEU A 128 11.78 2.16 18.97
C LEU A 128 12.86 2.81 18.08
N LEU A 129 12.94 2.41 16.81
CA LEU A 129 13.76 3.05 15.75
C LEU A 129 13.20 4.38 15.25
N GLY A 130 12.10 4.87 15.82
CA GLY A 130 11.47 6.14 15.46
C GLY A 130 10.74 6.11 14.13
N LYS A 131 10.32 4.93 13.64
CA LYS A 131 9.59 4.78 12.38
C LYS A 131 8.09 4.70 12.65
N ALA A 132 7.30 5.45 11.88
CA ALA A 132 5.86 5.22 11.79
C ALA A 132 5.60 3.96 10.96
N VAL A 133 4.63 3.12 11.33
CA VAL A 133 4.39 1.84 10.65
C VAL A 133 2.99 1.77 10.04
N GLY A 134 2.91 1.45 8.76
CA GLY A 134 1.65 1.34 8.03
C GLY A 134 1.31 -0.08 7.62
N MET A 135 0.01 -0.35 7.51
CA MET A 135 -0.55 -1.60 6.98
C MET A 135 -1.37 -1.34 5.72
N ASP A 136 -1.53 -2.35 4.87
CA ASP A 136 -2.55 -2.33 3.82
C ASP A 136 -3.96 -2.54 4.40
N VAL A 137 -4.90 -1.72 3.92
CA VAL A 137 -6.35 -1.90 4.14
C VAL A 137 -6.97 -2.16 2.77
N VAL A 138 -7.47 -3.37 2.60
CA VAL A 138 -8.11 -3.83 1.36
C VAL A 138 -9.64 -3.75 1.46
N PRO A 139 -10.32 -3.13 0.48
CA PRO A 139 -11.79 -2.99 0.47
C PRO A 139 -12.53 -4.19 -0.17
N HIS A 140 -11.85 -5.33 -0.26
CA HIS A 140 -12.32 -6.57 -0.87
C HIS A 140 -11.61 -7.76 -0.19
N THR A 141 -12.08 -8.98 -0.48
CA THR A 141 -11.46 -10.23 0.02
C THR A 141 -11.19 -11.20 -1.11
N ASP A 142 -10.57 -12.35 -0.82
CA ASP A 142 -10.58 -13.49 -1.76
C ASP A 142 -12.02 -13.91 -2.09
N ARG A 143 -12.21 -14.48 -3.28
CA ARG A 143 -13.44 -15.22 -3.62
C ARG A 143 -13.63 -16.36 -2.63
N TYR A 144 -14.81 -16.48 -2.05
CA TYR A 144 -15.08 -17.44 -0.98
C TYR A 144 -14.05 -17.41 0.17
N SER A 145 -13.63 -16.20 0.57
CA SER A 145 -12.90 -16.00 1.81
C SER A 145 -13.67 -16.58 3.00
N GLU A 146 -12.97 -16.92 4.07
CA GLU A 146 -13.62 -17.30 5.32
C GLU A 146 -14.57 -16.21 5.83
N MET A 147 -14.25 -14.93 5.60
CA MET A 147 -15.14 -13.81 5.91
C MET A 147 -16.48 -13.94 5.16
N ALA A 148 -16.43 -14.24 3.86
CA ALA A 148 -17.62 -14.38 3.03
C ALA A 148 -18.44 -15.62 3.36
N LEU A 149 -17.78 -16.73 3.71
CA LEU A 149 -18.45 -17.98 4.07
C LEU A 149 -19.04 -17.93 5.49
N ALA A 150 -18.39 -17.26 6.43
CA ALA A 150 -18.88 -17.10 7.80
C ALA A 150 -19.91 -15.97 7.94
N ASN A 151 -19.93 -15.01 7.01
CA ASN A 151 -20.90 -13.91 7.01
C ASN A 151 -21.44 -13.62 5.59
N PRO A 152 -22.17 -14.55 4.95
CA PRO A 152 -22.65 -14.36 3.58
C PRO A 152 -23.44 -13.07 3.36
N GLN A 153 -24.15 -12.57 4.38
CA GLN A 153 -24.96 -11.35 4.35
C GLN A 153 -24.15 -10.05 4.18
N PHE A 154 -22.84 -10.07 4.41
CA PHE A 154 -21.96 -8.91 4.19
C PHE A 154 -21.36 -8.86 2.78
N PHE A 155 -21.67 -9.83 1.93
CA PHE A 155 -21.13 -9.95 0.58
C PHE A 155 -22.24 -10.03 -0.46
N GLU A 156 -21.91 -9.61 -1.68
CA GLU A 156 -22.82 -9.81 -2.81
C GLU A 156 -22.60 -11.19 -3.43
N TRP A 157 -23.70 -11.84 -3.82
CA TRP A 157 -23.68 -13.17 -4.40
C TRP A 157 -24.42 -13.21 -5.74
N LEU A 158 -23.98 -14.13 -6.60
CA LEU A 158 -24.67 -14.51 -7.81
C LEU A 158 -24.78 -16.04 -7.89
N GLN A 159 -25.70 -16.51 -8.71
CA GLN A 159 -25.78 -17.89 -9.15
C GLN A 159 -25.59 -17.94 -10.66
N ARG A 160 -24.71 -18.82 -11.14
CA ARG A 160 -24.51 -19.06 -12.57
C ARG A 160 -24.84 -20.49 -12.98
N ARG A 161 -25.19 -20.64 -14.25
CA ARG A 161 -25.19 -21.91 -14.97
C ARG A 161 -24.37 -21.71 -16.25
N ASP A 162 -23.23 -22.36 -16.31
CA ASP A 162 -22.22 -22.17 -17.36
C ASP A 162 -21.84 -20.69 -17.55
N THR A 163 -22.26 -20.10 -18.68
CA THR A 163 -21.95 -18.71 -19.08
C THR A 163 -23.10 -17.75 -18.80
N LYS A 164 -24.13 -18.17 -18.06
CA LYS A 164 -25.27 -17.32 -17.73
C LYS A 164 -25.36 -17.11 -16.23
N ILE A 165 -25.44 -15.85 -15.81
CA ILE A 165 -25.88 -15.50 -14.47
C ILE A 165 -27.40 -15.72 -14.44
N VAL A 166 -27.86 -16.65 -13.61
CA VAL A 166 -29.28 -17.03 -13.48
C VAL A 166 -29.96 -16.36 -12.31
N SER A 167 -29.20 -15.92 -11.31
CA SER A 167 -29.68 -15.08 -10.21
C SER A 167 -28.57 -14.18 -9.70
N HIS A 168 -28.95 -12.98 -9.28
CA HIS A 168 -28.10 -12.04 -8.54
C HIS A 168 -28.97 -11.22 -7.58
N GLN A 169 -30.06 -11.82 -7.07
CA GLN A 169 -31.01 -11.18 -6.18
C GLN A 169 -30.35 -10.73 -4.87
N SER A 170 -30.86 -9.67 -4.26
CA SER A 170 -30.21 -9.04 -3.10
C SER A 170 -30.22 -9.94 -1.85
N GLY A 171 -31.19 -10.87 -1.77
CA GLY A 171 -31.36 -11.82 -0.68
C GLY A 171 -30.71 -13.19 -0.89
N LEU A 172 -29.93 -13.40 -1.96
CA LEU A 172 -29.38 -14.71 -2.32
C LEU A 172 -28.50 -15.31 -1.20
N PHE A 173 -27.91 -14.47 -0.36
CA PHE A 173 -27.09 -14.88 0.79
C PHE A 173 -27.84 -15.82 1.75
N GLY A 174 -29.17 -15.71 1.88
CA GLY A 174 -29.96 -16.58 2.77
C GLY A 174 -30.00 -18.03 2.31
N GLU A 175 -30.07 -18.27 1.00
CA GLU A 175 -29.96 -19.62 0.42
C GLU A 175 -28.57 -20.21 0.69
N ILE A 176 -27.53 -19.38 0.54
CA ILE A 176 -26.13 -19.78 0.77
C ILE A 176 -25.88 -20.10 2.24
N GLN A 177 -26.41 -19.28 3.17
CA GLN A 177 -26.38 -19.56 4.60
C GLN A 177 -26.99 -20.92 4.91
N GLN A 178 -28.18 -21.21 4.36
CA GLN A 178 -28.83 -22.51 4.55
C GLN A 178 -27.96 -23.67 4.01
N VAL A 179 -27.39 -23.54 2.81
CA VAL A 179 -26.51 -24.56 2.21
C VAL A 179 -25.26 -24.81 3.06
N ILE A 180 -24.60 -23.75 3.54
CA ILE A 180 -23.41 -23.86 4.39
C ILE A 180 -23.77 -24.52 5.72
N PHE A 181 -24.91 -24.13 6.33
CA PHE A 181 -25.35 -24.68 7.60
C PHE A 181 -25.73 -26.17 7.49
N GLU A 182 -26.45 -26.58 6.45
CA GLU A 182 -26.74 -27.99 6.17
C GLU A 182 -25.46 -28.80 5.95
N HIS A 183 -24.47 -28.22 5.27
CA HIS A 183 -23.16 -28.83 5.12
C HIS A 183 -22.46 -29.04 6.47
N LEU A 184 -22.50 -28.03 7.35
CA LEU A 184 -21.95 -28.11 8.71
C LEU A 184 -22.65 -29.20 9.53
N GLN A 185 -23.99 -29.27 9.50
CA GLN A 185 -24.75 -30.31 10.21
C GLN A 185 -24.42 -31.72 9.69
N LYS A 186 -24.27 -31.88 8.37
CA LYS A 186 -23.99 -33.17 7.75
C LYS A 186 -22.56 -33.66 7.97
N ASN A 187 -21.58 -32.77 7.88
CA ASN A 187 -20.15 -33.12 7.91
C ASN A 187 -19.52 -32.93 9.30
N GLY A 188 -20.25 -32.31 10.23
CA GLY A 188 -19.84 -32.07 11.59
C GLY A 188 -18.95 -30.83 11.75
N SER A 189 -18.92 -30.34 12.98
CA SER A 189 -18.10 -29.21 13.40
C SER A 189 -16.59 -29.50 13.29
N ALA A 190 -15.80 -28.48 13.00
CA ALA A 190 -14.34 -28.50 13.14
C ALA A 190 -13.87 -28.32 14.59
N ALA A 191 -14.75 -27.79 15.46
CA ALA A 191 -14.56 -27.59 16.89
C ALA A 191 -15.60 -28.45 17.64
N PRO A 192 -15.29 -29.71 18.00
CA PRO A 192 -16.25 -30.64 18.59
C PRO A 192 -16.71 -30.26 20.00
N ASP A 193 -16.01 -29.33 20.63
CA ASP A 193 -16.32 -28.72 21.94
C ASP A 193 -17.40 -27.63 21.85
N LEU A 194 -17.70 -27.14 20.65
CA LEU A 194 -18.76 -26.16 20.41
C LEU A 194 -20.00 -26.85 19.84
N GLU A 195 -21.16 -26.55 20.42
CA GLU A 195 -22.44 -27.06 19.92
C GLU A 195 -22.85 -26.32 18.65
N ILE A 196 -23.28 -27.08 17.64
CA ILE A 196 -23.89 -26.52 16.43
C ILE A 196 -25.30 -26.03 16.81
N PRO A 197 -25.66 -24.77 16.54
CA PRO A 197 -27.00 -24.25 16.83
C PRO A 197 -28.12 -25.03 16.13
N GLU A 198 -29.37 -24.82 16.55
CA GLU A 198 -30.52 -25.52 15.99
C GLU A 198 -30.91 -25.00 14.59
N SER A 199 -30.59 -23.75 14.27
CA SER A 199 -30.99 -23.09 13.02
C SER A 199 -29.86 -22.28 12.38
N ALA A 200 -29.98 -22.06 11.06
CA ALA A 200 -29.07 -21.20 10.31
C ALA A 200 -29.11 -19.75 10.83
N ASP A 201 -30.28 -19.25 11.21
CA ASP A 201 -30.43 -17.89 11.77
C ASP A 201 -29.67 -17.76 13.10
N ASP A 202 -29.76 -18.76 13.98
CA ASP A 202 -29.00 -18.74 15.25
C ASP A 202 -27.49 -18.77 14.99
N PHE A 203 -27.06 -19.55 13.99
CA PHE A 203 -25.66 -19.64 13.59
C PHE A 203 -25.15 -18.33 12.97
N PHE A 204 -25.82 -17.74 11.98
CA PHE A 204 -25.30 -16.57 11.25
C PHE A 204 -25.60 -15.22 11.89
N GLU A 205 -26.69 -15.09 12.65
CA GLU A 205 -27.13 -13.78 13.18
C GLU A 205 -26.85 -13.63 14.69
N LYS A 206 -26.83 -14.71 15.47
CA LYS A 206 -26.70 -14.64 16.94
C LYS A 206 -25.34 -15.10 17.46
N MET A 207 -24.77 -16.15 16.87
CA MET A 207 -23.46 -16.64 17.28
C MET A 207 -22.36 -15.59 16.99
N PRO A 208 -21.33 -15.47 17.81
CA PRO A 208 -20.14 -14.67 17.48
C PRO A 208 -19.39 -15.22 16.25
N GLU A 209 -18.81 -14.33 15.44
CA GLU A 209 -18.07 -14.73 14.23
C GLU A 209 -16.90 -15.67 14.55
N ASN A 210 -16.15 -15.41 15.61
CA ASN A 210 -15.01 -16.25 16.01
C ASN A 210 -15.44 -17.70 16.30
N GLU A 211 -16.63 -17.90 16.88
CA GLU A 211 -17.20 -19.24 17.08
C GLU A 211 -17.67 -19.86 15.76
N ARG A 212 -18.32 -19.07 14.88
CA ARG A 212 -18.66 -19.53 13.52
C ARG A 212 -17.44 -20.01 12.74
N LEU A 213 -16.37 -19.21 12.73
CA LEU A 213 -15.11 -19.53 12.05
C LEU A 213 -14.50 -20.82 12.60
N LYS A 214 -14.51 -21.00 13.93
CA LYS A 214 -14.06 -22.24 14.58
C LYS A 214 -14.91 -23.44 14.20
N LEU A 215 -16.24 -23.32 14.18
CA LEU A 215 -17.15 -24.41 13.79
C LEU A 215 -16.96 -24.80 12.31
N LEU A 216 -16.79 -23.82 11.42
CA LEU A 216 -16.64 -24.04 9.97
C LEU A 216 -15.26 -24.55 9.58
N PHE A 217 -14.20 -23.92 10.09
CA PHE A 217 -12.83 -24.09 9.58
C PHE A 217 -11.88 -24.71 10.60
N GLY A 218 -12.11 -24.50 11.90
CA GLY A 218 -11.27 -25.04 12.98
C GLY A 218 -10.31 -24.01 13.57
N GLU A 219 -9.33 -24.51 14.32
CA GLU A 219 -8.42 -23.69 15.10
C GLU A 219 -7.48 -22.85 14.24
N LYS A 220 -7.24 -21.60 14.67
CA LYS A 220 -6.50 -20.56 13.91
C LYS A 220 -5.16 -21.07 13.35
N TYR A 221 -4.39 -21.80 14.15
CA TYR A 221 -3.05 -22.26 13.78
C TYR A 221 -3.02 -23.60 13.03
N ASP A 222 -4.18 -24.22 12.76
CA ASP A 222 -4.30 -25.37 11.85
C ASP A 222 -4.61 -24.89 10.42
N TYR A 223 -3.62 -24.23 9.80
CA TYR A 223 -3.75 -23.64 8.46
C TYR A 223 -4.28 -24.65 7.43
N TRP A 224 -3.71 -25.86 7.40
CA TRP A 224 -4.08 -26.88 6.43
C TRP A 224 -5.46 -27.47 6.69
N GLY A 225 -5.84 -27.68 7.96
CA GLY A 225 -7.19 -28.12 8.32
C GLY A 225 -8.26 -27.10 7.93
N ARG A 226 -7.99 -25.81 8.19
CA ARG A 226 -8.87 -24.70 7.78
C ARG A 226 -9.01 -24.61 6.27
N LEU A 227 -7.90 -24.65 5.53
CA LEU A 227 -7.91 -24.61 4.07
C LEU A 227 -8.69 -25.79 3.48
N PHE A 228 -8.50 -27.00 4.02
CA PHE A 228 -9.23 -28.20 3.58
C PHE A 228 -10.74 -28.04 3.75
N ARG A 229 -11.20 -27.57 4.92
CA ARG A 229 -12.63 -27.34 5.17
C ARG A 229 -13.19 -26.21 4.32
N ARG A 230 -12.43 -25.12 4.11
CA ARG A 230 -12.80 -24.03 3.20
C ARG A 230 -13.01 -24.57 1.79
N LYS A 231 -12.06 -25.33 1.25
CA LYS A 231 -12.16 -25.95 -0.09
C LYS A 231 -13.40 -26.85 -0.24
N ALA A 232 -13.77 -27.59 0.80
CA ALA A 232 -14.97 -28.43 0.78
C ALA A 232 -16.26 -27.60 0.60
N ILE A 233 -16.37 -26.46 1.31
CA ILE A 233 -17.51 -25.55 1.17
C ILE A 233 -17.47 -24.85 -0.19
N VAL A 234 -16.31 -24.40 -0.66
CA VAL A 234 -16.13 -23.80 -1.99
C VAL A 234 -16.63 -24.72 -3.08
N ARG A 235 -16.23 -26.00 -3.04
CA ARG A 235 -16.66 -27.01 -4.01
C ARG A 235 -18.18 -27.20 -3.99
N LEU A 236 -18.78 -27.28 -2.81
CA LEU A 236 -20.24 -27.39 -2.67
C LEU A 236 -20.96 -26.19 -3.33
N LEU A 237 -20.54 -24.97 -3.00
CA LEU A 237 -21.16 -23.77 -3.55
C LEU A 237 -20.94 -23.65 -5.07
N TYR A 238 -19.75 -24.00 -5.54
CA TYR A 238 -19.41 -24.06 -6.97
C TYR A 238 -20.31 -25.04 -7.72
N GLU A 239 -20.52 -26.25 -7.20
CA GLU A 239 -21.38 -27.28 -7.80
C GLU A 239 -22.85 -26.83 -7.90
N LEU A 240 -23.29 -25.99 -6.95
CA LEU A 240 -24.62 -25.35 -6.95
C LEU A 240 -24.68 -24.05 -7.78
N GLY A 241 -23.54 -23.61 -8.31
CA GLY A 241 -23.38 -22.42 -9.14
C GLY A 241 -23.30 -21.10 -8.38
N TYR A 242 -23.19 -21.10 -7.05
CA TYR A 242 -23.09 -19.88 -6.24
C TYR A 242 -21.68 -19.33 -6.24
N GLU A 243 -21.53 -18.03 -6.49
CA GLU A 243 -20.25 -17.31 -6.40
C GLU A 243 -20.43 -15.94 -5.75
N THR A 244 -19.42 -15.49 -5.00
CA THR A 244 -19.33 -14.08 -4.60
C THR A 244 -19.16 -13.21 -5.84
N VAL A 245 -19.83 -12.05 -5.86
CA VAL A 245 -19.71 -11.11 -6.97
C VAL A 245 -18.32 -10.46 -6.97
N PRO A 246 -17.62 -10.44 -8.12
CA PRO A 246 -16.25 -9.95 -8.16
C PRO A 246 -16.15 -8.44 -7.92
N ALA A 247 -15.02 -8.00 -7.37
CA ALA A 247 -14.65 -6.60 -7.27
C ALA A 247 -14.41 -6.00 -8.67
N THR A 248 -14.68 -4.70 -8.80
CA THR A 248 -14.63 -3.97 -10.06
C THR A 248 -13.94 -2.63 -9.89
N MET A 249 -13.37 -2.12 -10.97
CA MET A 249 -12.76 -0.80 -11.06
C MET A 249 -13.21 -0.10 -12.34
N GLY A 250 -13.37 1.22 -12.24
CA GLY A 250 -13.72 2.09 -13.36
C GLY A 250 -15.20 1.96 -13.78
N PRO A 251 -15.74 3.00 -14.43
CA PRO A 251 -17.12 3.01 -14.86
C PRO A 251 -17.37 2.11 -16.08
N PRO A 252 -18.60 1.57 -16.22
CA PRO A 252 -19.56 1.42 -15.13
C PRO A 252 -19.02 0.36 -14.14
N TYR A 253 -19.11 0.65 -12.85
CA TYR A 253 -18.61 -0.23 -11.79
C TYR A 253 -19.42 -1.52 -11.62
N ARG A 254 -20.56 -1.64 -12.31
CA ARG A 254 -21.56 -2.70 -12.11
C ARG A 254 -22.19 -3.09 -13.45
N GLY A 255 -22.94 -4.20 -13.46
CA GLY A 255 -23.45 -4.82 -14.68
C GLY A 255 -22.46 -5.84 -15.23
N LEU A 256 -22.55 -7.07 -14.73
CA LEU A 256 -21.60 -8.14 -15.04
C LEU A 256 -22.22 -9.19 -15.95
N GLU A 257 -21.37 -9.78 -16.78
CA GLU A 257 -21.65 -11.00 -17.52
C GLU A 257 -20.45 -11.95 -17.46
N VAL A 258 -20.73 -13.25 -17.54
CA VAL A 258 -19.66 -14.26 -17.62
C VAL A 258 -19.04 -14.21 -19.00
N SER A 259 -17.71 -14.14 -19.09
CA SER A 259 -17.03 -14.12 -20.39
C SER A 259 -17.30 -15.43 -21.14
N PRO A 260 -17.83 -15.37 -22.37
CA PRO A 260 -18.04 -16.56 -23.19
C PRO A 260 -16.74 -17.06 -23.83
N GLU A 261 -15.66 -16.26 -23.78
CA GLU A 261 -14.41 -16.55 -24.48
C GLU A 261 -13.77 -17.85 -23.99
N PRO A 262 -13.22 -18.69 -24.89
CA PRO A 262 -12.58 -19.94 -24.50
C PRO A 262 -11.38 -19.75 -23.56
N GLY A 263 -10.61 -18.68 -23.77
CA GLY A 263 -9.42 -18.34 -22.97
C GLY A 263 -9.72 -17.65 -21.65
N ALA A 264 -10.97 -17.25 -21.40
CA ALA A 264 -11.41 -16.64 -20.14
C ALA A 264 -11.76 -17.70 -19.10
N LYS A 265 -10.89 -18.70 -18.97
CA LYS A 265 -11.03 -19.84 -18.06
C LYS A 265 -9.70 -20.15 -17.41
N VAL A 266 -9.72 -20.38 -16.11
CA VAL A 266 -8.61 -20.91 -15.33
C VAL A 266 -9.09 -22.19 -14.65
N VAL A 267 -8.27 -23.23 -14.70
CA VAL A 267 -8.52 -24.46 -13.94
C VAL A 267 -7.60 -24.45 -12.74
N ASP A 268 -8.15 -24.60 -11.54
CA ASP A 268 -7.33 -24.68 -10.33
C ASP A 268 -6.79 -26.10 -10.07
N GLU A 269 -6.01 -26.23 -9.00
CA GLU A 269 -5.43 -27.50 -8.57
C GLU A 269 -6.46 -28.57 -8.18
N GLU A 270 -7.70 -28.19 -7.85
CA GLU A 270 -8.81 -29.08 -7.53
C GLU A 270 -9.62 -29.48 -8.78
N GLY A 271 -9.25 -28.97 -9.95
CA GLY A 271 -9.94 -29.20 -11.22
C GLY A 271 -11.20 -28.35 -11.42
N LEU A 272 -11.45 -27.34 -10.58
CA LEU A 272 -12.57 -26.42 -10.74
C LEU A 272 -12.27 -25.43 -11.87
N VAL A 273 -13.30 -25.15 -12.69
CA VAL A 273 -13.18 -24.25 -13.84
C VAL A 273 -13.72 -22.88 -13.45
N TRP A 274 -12.80 -21.96 -13.20
CA TRP A 274 -13.11 -20.56 -12.93
C TRP A 274 -13.22 -19.79 -14.25
N ARG A 275 -14.27 -18.97 -14.39
CA ARG A 275 -14.46 -18.11 -15.55
C ARG A 275 -14.27 -16.66 -15.16
N ASP A 276 -13.68 -15.89 -16.07
CA ASP A 276 -13.63 -14.44 -15.91
C ASP A 276 -14.99 -13.81 -16.16
N TYR A 277 -15.22 -12.70 -15.48
CA TYR A 277 -16.36 -11.83 -15.69
C TYR A 277 -15.91 -10.59 -16.47
N ARG A 278 -16.83 -10.01 -17.22
CA ARG A 278 -16.64 -8.71 -17.85
C ARG A 278 -17.81 -7.80 -17.54
N ILE A 279 -17.56 -6.50 -17.60
CA ILE A 279 -18.61 -5.49 -17.52
C ILE A 279 -19.39 -5.51 -18.84
N SER A 280 -20.72 -5.57 -18.78
CA SER A 280 -21.57 -5.70 -19.99
C SER A 280 -21.51 -4.48 -20.92
N LYS A 281 -21.16 -3.31 -20.39
CA LYS A 281 -20.99 -2.05 -21.15
C LYS A 281 -19.69 -1.35 -20.74
N PRO A 282 -18.53 -1.93 -21.05
CA PRO A 282 -17.27 -1.45 -20.51
C PRO A 282 -16.88 -0.10 -21.11
N GLN A 283 -16.22 0.74 -20.31
CA GLN A 283 -15.50 1.93 -20.74
C GLN A 283 -13.99 1.73 -20.58
N GLU A 284 -13.18 2.74 -20.88
CA GLU A 284 -11.71 2.65 -20.96
C GLU A 284 -11.05 2.01 -19.72
N PHE A 285 -11.51 2.36 -18.52
CA PHE A 285 -10.95 1.87 -17.25
C PHE A 285 -11.73 0.71 -16.61
N SER A 286 -12.77 0.19 -17.28
CA SER A 286 -13.54 -0.95 -16.79
C SER A 286 -12.66 -2.18 -16.58
N ARG A 287 -12.56 -2.64 -15.33
CA ARG A 287 -11.86 -3.87 -14.95
C ARG A 287 -12.73 -4.67 -13.99
N VAL A 288 -12.64 -6.00 -14.11
CA VAL A 288 -13.20 -6.95 -13.15
C VAL A 288 -12.05 -7.78 -12.58
N PHE A 289 -12.01 -7.88 -11.26
CA PHE A 289 -11.02 -8.69 -10.56
C PHE A 289 -11.68 -9.98 -10.13
N GLY A 290 -11.71 -10.97 -11.04
CA GLY A 290 -12.39 -12.25 -10.83
C GLY A 290 -12.06 -12.97 -9.51
N PRO A 291 -10.80 -12.96 -9.04
CA PRO A 291 -10.44 -13.58 -7.76
C PRO A 291 -10.87 -12.81 -6.50
N LEU A 292 -11.33 -11.56 -6.62
CA LEU A 292 -11.62 -10.71 -5.47
C LEU A 292 -13.12 -10.57 -5.28
N ALA A 293 -13.63 -10.76 -4.07
CA ALA A 293 -15.01 -10.55 -3.68
C ALA A 293 -15.21 -9.15 -3.08
N ARG A 294 -16.27 -8.46 -3.47
CA ARG A 294 -16.63 -7.16 -2.89
C ARG A 294 -17.65 -7.29 -1.75
N TYR A 295 -17.53 -6.42 -0.76
CA TYR A 295 -18.54 -6.27 0.30
C TYR A 295 -19.85 -5.69 -0.26
N LYS A 296 -20.98 -6.13 0.31
CA LYS A 296 -22.31 -5.55 0.10
C LYS A 296 -22.46 -4.31 0.98
N LEU A 297 -21.85 -3.20 0.57
CA LEU A 297 -21.83 -1.94 1.33
C LEU A 297 -23.17 -1.19 1.30
N TRP A 298 -23.97 -1.38 0.26
CA TRP A 298 -25.31 -0.81 0.15
C TRP A 298 -26.32 -1.87 -0.27
N GLU A 299 -27.59 -1.64 0.08
CA GLU A 299 -28.67 -2.46 -0.46
C GLU A 299 -28.85 -2.22 -1.96
N SER A 300 -29.42 -3.20 -2.65
CA SER A 300 -29.69 -3.09 -4.09
C SER A 300 -31.08 -2.51 -4.34
N LYS A 301 -31.23 -1.70 -5.39
CA LYS A 301 -32.56 -1.29 -5.89
C LYS A 301 -33.23 -2.45 -6.62
N ASN A 302 -34.56 -2.51 -6.58
CA ASN A 302 -35.37 -3.44 -7.37
C ASN A 302 -34.89 -4.91 -7.31
N ASP A 303 -34.46 -5.38 -6.14
CA ASP A 303 -33.90 -6.73 -5.96
C ASP A 303 -32.70 -7.02 -6.90
N ASN A 304 -31.87 -5.99 -7.10
CA ASN A 304 -30.64 -5.99 -7.91
C ASN A 304 -30.84 -6.33 -9.40
N ARG A 305 -32.07 -6.29 -9.94
CA ARG A 305 -32.38 -6.64 -11.35
C ARG A 305 -31.52 -5.88 -12.37
N ASP A 306 -31.21 -4.61 -12.08
CA ASP A 306 -30.48 -3.71 -12.97
C ASP A 306 -29.04 -3.42 -12.49
N TRP A 307 -28.54 -4.19 -11.52
CA TRP A 307 -27.22 -3.98 -10.89
C TRP A 307 -27.04 -2.65 -10.16
N GLU A 308 -28.14 -1.95 -9.84
CA GLU A 308 -28.11 -0.65 -9.18
C GLU A 308 -28.09 -0.77 -7.65
N LEU A 309 -27.24 0.06 -7.02
CA LEU A 309 -27.19 0.23 -5.57
C LEU A 309 -28.12 1.36 -5.11
N ASP A 310 -28.65 1.20 -3.91
CA ASP A 310 -29.42 2.20 -3.19
C ASP A 310 -28.52 2.90 -2.15
N PHE A 311 -27.89 4.00 -2.57
CA PHE A 311 -26.96 4.76 -1.72
C PHE A 311 -27.64 5.41 -0.50
N ASP A 312 -28.98 5.50 -0.47
CA ASP A 312 -29.74 5.96 0.69
C ASP A 312 -29.97 4.84 1.73
N ARG A 313 -29.63 3.59 1.36
CA ARG A 313 -29.79 2.39 2.21
C ARG A 313 -28.45 1.67 2.39
N PRO A 314 -27.51 2.25 3.18
CA PRO A 314 -26.25 1.59 3.50
C PRO A 314 -26.49 0.33 4.32
N ASN A 315 -25.75 -0.75 4.01
CA ASN A 315 -25.72 -1.95 4.82
C ASN A 315 -24.82 -1.72 6.04
N LYS A 316 -25.36 -1.06 7.06
CA LYS A 316 -24.60 -0.61 8.24
C LYS A 316 -23.81 -1.73 8.92
N ALA A 317 -24.31 -2.96 8.89
CA ALA A 317 -23.63 -4.11 9.49
C ALA A 317 -22.34 -4.47 8.73
N ALA A 318 -22.35 -4.48 7.40
CA ALA A 318 -21.15 -4.71 6.59
C ALA A 318 -20.11 -3.60 6.78
N TRP A 319 -20.54 -2.34 6.87
CA TRP A 319 -19.62 -1.22 7.17
C TRP A 319 -18.98 -1.37 8.56
N ALA A 320 -19.80 -1.64 9.58
CA ALA A 320 -19.32 -1.82 10.94
C ALA A 320 -18.36 -3.01 11.05
N TYR A 321 -18.67 -4.11 10.37
CA TYR A 321 -17.83 -5.31 10.31
C TYR A 321 -16.40 -4.99 9.86
N VAL A 322 -16.25 -4.35 8.69
CA VAL A 322 -14.92 -4.02 8.15
C VAL A 322 -14.19 -3.01 9.02
N CYS A 323 -14.89 -1.96 9.47
CA CYS A 323 -14.29 -0.92 10.30
C CYS A 323 -13.79 -1.47 11.64
N GLU A 324 -14.55 -2.36 12.26
CA GLU A 324 -14.20 -2.94 13.56
C GLU A 324 -13.02 -3.90 13.46
N HIS A 325 -12.95 -4.74 12.42
CA HIS A 325 -11.80 -5.64 12.20
C HIS A 325 -10.50 -4.85 12.02
N TYR A 326 -10.47 -3.84 11.16
CA TYR A 326 -9.26 -3.02 11.00
C TYR A 326 -8.93 -2.19 12.24
N ARG A 327 -9.92 -1.75 13.02
CA ARG A 327 -9.70 -1.12 14.33
C ARG A 327 -9.01 -2.09 15.31
N GLN A 328 -9.46 -3.34 15.37
CA GLN A 328 -8.86 -4.37 16.21
C GLN A 328 -7.43 -4.70 15.79
N ILE A 329 -7.17 -4.87 14.49
CA ILE A 329 -5.83 -5.06 13.93
C ILE A 329 -4.92 -3.90 14.32
N GLN A 330 -5.40 -2.67 14.19
CA GLN A 330 -4.64 -1.49 14.59
C GLN A 330 -4.31 -1.53 16.08
N ALA A 331 -5.28 -1.84 16.93
CA ALA A 331 -5.09 -1.92 18.38
C ALA A 331 -4.11 -3.03 18.79
N GLU A 332 -4.19 -4.20 18.13
CA GLU A 332 -3.34 -5.36 18.37
C GLU A 332 -1.88 -5.05 18.03
N PHE A 333 -1.60 -4.60 16.81
CA PHE A 333 -0.23 -4.43 16.33
C PHE A 333 0.35 -3.05 16.60
N GLY A 334 -0.49 -2.01 16.63
CA GLY A 334 -0.08 -0.63 16.88
C GLY A 334 0.26 0.18 15.63
N PHE A 335 -0.27 -0.20 14.45
CA PHE A 335 -0.05 0.56 13.21
C PHE A 335 -0.46 2.04 13.32
N ASP A 336 0.28 2.90 12.66
CA ASP A 336 0.15 4.37 12.66
C ASP A 336 -0.58 4.93 11.45
N PHE A 337 -0.62 4.19 10.35
CA PHE A 337 -1.35 4.59 9.16
C PHE A 337 -1.82 3.39 8.35
N MET A 338 -2.74 3.64 7.43
CA MET A 338 -3.15 2.68 6.42
C MET A 338 -2.73 3.14 5.03
N ARG A 339 -2.29 2.20 4.20
CA ARG A 339 -2.32 2.33 2.75
C ARG A 339 -3.65 1.73 2.27
N GLY A 340 -4.54 2.55 1.74
CA GLY A 340 -5.83 2.08 1.25
C GLY A 340 -5.73 1.60 -0.19
N ASP A 341 -5.91 0.30 -0.39
CA ASP A 341 -5.91 -0.34 -1.72
C ASP A 341 -7.11 0.09 -2.54
N MET A 342 -6.92 0.25 -3.86
CA MET A 342 -7.97 0.61 -4.80
C MET A 342 -8.87 1.71 -4.25
N SER A 343 -8.35 2.93 -4.03
CA SER A 343 -9.05 3.95 -3.24
C SER A 343 -10.38 4.48 -3.80
N HIS A 344 -10.99 3.81 -4.79
CA HIS A 344 -12.22 4.19 -5.48
C HIS A 344 -13.17 2.99 -5.66
N VAL A 345 -13.63 2.39 -4.55
CA VAL A 345 -14.52 1.21 -4.59
C VAL A 345 -15.99 1.59 -4.50
N GLN A 346 -16.79 1.04 -5.42
CA GLN A 346 -18.27 1.16 -5.43
C GLN A 346 -18.76 2.63 -5.37
N MET A 347 -18.15 3.46 -6.20
CA MET A 347 -18.37 4.91 -6.21
C MET A 347 -19.80 5.31 -6.63
N ARG A 348 -20.29 6.42 -6.07
CA ARG A 348 -21.58 7.00 -6.45
C ARG A 348 -21.53 7.48 -7.91
N PRO A 349 -22.53 7.16 -8.74
CA PRO A 349 -22.52 7.49 -10.16
C PRO A 349 -22.58 9.00 -10.44
N ASP A 350 -23.15 9.79 -9.52
CA ASP A 350 -23.22 11.25 -9.62
C ASP A 350 -21.98 11.98 -9.11
N GLY A 351 -20.96 11.23 -8.66
CA GLY A 351 -19.70 11.76 -8.16
C GLY A 351 -19.65 12.02 -6.66
N VAL A 352 -18.66 12.83 -6.26
CA VAL A 352 -18.48 13.27 -4.86
C VAL A 352 -19.73 14.05 -4.43
N PRO A 353 -20.43 13.64 -3.35
CA PRO A 353 -21.63 14.31 -2.90
C PRO A 353 -21.29 15.68 -2.29
N ALA A 354 -22.14 16.68 -2.54
CA ALA A 354 -21.96 18.03 -1.97
C ALA A 354 -21.97 18.04 -0.44
N VAL A 355 -22.72 17.13 0.18
CA VAL A 355 -22.70 16.86 1.62
C VAL A 355 -22.38 15.39 1.83
N ARG A 356 -21.26 15.12 2.49
CA ARG A 356 -20.75 13.78 2.75
C ARG A 356 -21.39 13.19 4.01
N ASP A 357 -21.83 11.94 3.94
CA ASP A 357 -22.28 11.13 5.08
C ASP A 357 -21.16 10.18 5.57
N GLU A 358 -21.45 9.36 6.59
CA GLU A 358 -20.51 8.38 7.13
C GLU A 358 -20.30 7.15 6.22
N PHE A 359 -21.13 6.98 5.18
CA PHE A 359 -21.14 5.84 4.24
C PHE A 359 -20.80 6.31 2.82
N TYR A 360 -19.85 7.24 2.70
CA TYR A 360 -19.37 7.74 1.42
C TYR A 360 -18.26 6.83 0.85
N ASP A 361 -17.25 6.53 1.66
CA ASP A 361 -16.06 5.77 1.27
C ASP A 361 -15.61 4.85 2.42
N LEU A 362 -15.35 3.58 2.10
CA LEU A 362 -15.02 2.54 3.09
C LEU A 362 -13.67 2.79 3.78
N LEU A 363 -12.66 3.21 3.02
CA LEU A 363 -11.32 3.44 3.55
C LEU A 363 -11.31 4.65 4.48
N GLY A 364 -12.03 5.72 4.10
CA GLY A 364 -12.30 6.86 4.95
C GLY A 364 -13.06 6.47 6.23
N ALA A 365 -14.04 5.57 6.15
CA ALA A 365 -14.76 5.08 7.33
C ALA A 365 -13.87 4.26 8.28
N VAL A 366 -12.97 3.42 7.75
CA VAL A 366 -11.94 2.71 8.54
C VAL A 366 -11.06 3.72 9.27
N LYS A 367 -10.49 4.70 8.56
CA LYS A 367 -9.68 5.78 9.17
C LYS A 367 -10.43 6.47 10.30
N GLN A 368 -11.65 6.94 10.04
CA GLN A 368 -12.46 7.67 11.03
C GLN A 368 -12.79 6.82 12.26
N THR A 369 -12.94 5.50 12.10
CA THR A 369 -13.17 4.58 13.22
C THR A 369 -11.93 4.50 14.11
N VAL A 370 -10.75 4.32 13.53
CA VAL A 370 -9.48 4.25 14.28
C VAL A 370 -9.12 5.58 14.95
N LEU A 371 -9.40 6.72 14.29
CA LEU A 371 -9.12 8.05 14.82
C LEU A 371 -9.78 8.34 16.18
N ARG A 372 -10.85 7.62 16.53
CA ARG A 372 -11.52 7.73 17.84
C ARG A 372 -10.58 7.35 18.99
N GLU A 373 -9.63 6.46 18.75
CA GLU A 373 -8.67 5.97 19.74
C GLU A 373 -7.25 6.48 19.47
N LYS A 374 -6.89 6.69 18.19
CA LYS A 374 -5.56 7.10 17.75
C LYS A 374 -5.65 8.34 16.86
N PRO A 375 -5.64 9.55 17.43
CA PRO A 375 -5.84 10.81 16.68
C PRO A 375 -4.82 11.10 15.58
N TRP A 376 -3.73 10.35 15.50
CA TRP A 376 -2.70 10.47 14.48
C TRP A 376 -2.81 9.40 13.39
N PHE A 377 -3.81 8.52 13.38
CA PHE A 377 -3.88 7.45 12.40
C PHE A 377 -4.09 7.97 10.96
N GLY A 378 -3.06 7.85 10.13
CA GLY A 378 -3.04 8.42 8.77
C GLY A 378 -3.65 7.52 7.69
N TYR A 379 -4.04 8.11 6.56
CA TYR A 379 -4.50 7.41 5.36
C TYR A 379 -3.70 7.85 4.13
N PHE A 380 -2.91 6.91 3.61
CA PHE A 380 -2.19 6.99 2.34
C PHE A 380 -3.02 6.28 1.25
N ALA A 381 -3.58 7.04 0.31
CA ALA A 381 -4.45 6.52 -0.74
C ALA A 381 -3.66 5.95 -1.92
N GLU A 382 -3.98 4.73 -2.35
CA GLU A 382 -3.64 4.28 -3.70
C GLU A 382 -4.59 4.92 -4.72
N SER A 383 -4.15 6.06 -5.23
CA SER A 383 -4.80 6.81 -6.29
C SER A 383 -3.73 7.37 -7.21
N PHE A 384 -4.05 7.49 -8.51
CA PHE A 384 -3.10 7.89 -9.55
C PHE A 384 -3.38 9.28 -10.14
N LEU A 385 -4.24 10.08 -9.50
CA LEU A 385 -4.56 11.46 -9.91
C LEU A 385 -5.02 11.56 -11.38
N ALA A 386 -5.86 10.61 -11.79
CA ALA A 386 -6.56 10.56 -13.05
C ALA A 386 -7.33 11.86 -13.34
N PRO A 387 -7.41 12.26 -14.62
CA PRO A 387 -8.16 13.46 -15.02
C PRO A 387 -9.64 13.41 -14.60
N PRO A 388 -10.28 14.59 -14.41
CA PRO A 388 -11.69 14.67 -14.06
C PRO A 388 -12.59 13.89 -15.03
N GLY A 389 -13.54 13.15 -14.48
CA GLY A 389 -14.55 12.38 -15.21
C GLY A 389 -14.09 10.99 -15.66
N VAL A 390 -12.78 10.69 -15.62
CA VAL A 390 -12.23 9.41 -16.11
C VAL A 390 -12.73 8.22 -15.27
N MET A 391 -12.79 8.39 -13.95
CA MET A 391 -13.19 7.35 -13.01
C MET A 391 -14.67 7.47 -12.57
N ALA A 392 -15.45 8.29 -13.27
CA ALA A 392 -16.88 8.59 -13.04
C ALA A 392 -17.28 9.17 -11.67
N TYR A 393 -16.37 9.33 -10.71
CA TYR A 393 -16.67 10.05 -9.45
C TYR A 393 -16.53 11.58 -9.57
N GLY A 394 -16.34 12.11 -10.78
CA GLY A 394 -16.03 13.52 -11.02
C GLY A 394 -14.53 13.78 -10.92
N ASP A 395 -14.12 14.65 -10.01
CA ASP A 395 -12.72 15.04 -9.79
C ASP A 395 -12.06 14.16 -8.71
N GLU A 396 -10.86 13.64 -8.97
CA GLU A 396 -10.17 12.75 -8.02
C GLU A 396 -9.63 13.48 -6.80
N CYS A 397 -9.23 14.75 -6.94
CA CYS A 397 -8.80 15.54 -5.79
C CYS A 397 -9.98 15.78 -4.83
N ASP A 398 -11.18 16.00 -5.35
CA ASP A 398 -12.39 16.17 -4.53
C ASP A 398 -12.74 14.86 -3.79
N HIS A 399 -12.57 13.72 -4.47
CA HIS A 399 -12.76 12.41 -3.86
C HIS A 399 -11.76 12.13 -2.73
N LEU A 400 -10.46 12.39 -2.95
CA LEU A 400 -9.42 12.19 -1.94
C LEU A 400 -9.66 13.02 -0.67
N GLU A 401 -10.16 14.25 -0.81
CA GLU A 401 -10.55 15.06 0.34
C GLU A 401 -11.78 14.51 1.05
N ALA A 402 -12.77 14.02 0.28
CA ALA A 402 -13.98 13.43 0.83
C ALA A 402 -13.76 12.06 1.48
N SER A 403 -12.78 11.28 1.05
CA SER A 403 -12.35 10.02 1.69
C SER A 403 -11.38 10.23 2.85
N PHE A 404 -11.01 11.48 3.15
CA PHE A 404 -10.03 11.85 4.18
C PHE A 404 -8.62 11.30 3.92
N ALA A 405 -8.20 11.13 2.68
CA ALA A 405 -6.79 10.84 2.40
C ALA A 405 -5.91 11.99 2.92
N ASP A 406 -4.87 11.68 3.69
CA ASP A 406 -3.85 12.68 4.07
C ASP A 406 -2.83 12.83 2.96
N SER A 407 -2.58 11.73 2.26
CA SER A 407 -1.59 11.66 1.21
C SER A 407 -2.01 10.64 0.14
N THR A 408 -1.51 10.78 -1.09
CA THR A 408 -1.83 9.88 -2.19
C THR A 408 -0.56 9.46 -2.93
N LEU A 409 -0.58 8.24 -3.49
CA LEU A 409 0.52 7.66 -4.23
C LEU A 409 0.90 8.46 -5.49
N GLY A 410 -0.10 8.84 -6.27
CA GLY A 410 0.07 9.55 -7.53
C GLY A 410 0.73 8.72 -8.66
N ASP A 411 0.97 9.36 -9.80
CA ASP A 411 1.45 8.78 -11.05
C ASP A 411 2.86 9.25 -11.53
N LEU A 412 3.58 10.12 -10.80
CA LEU A 412 4.97 10.53 -11.17
C LEU A 412 5.96 9.37 -11.40
N GLN A 413 5.74 8.23 -10.76
CA GLN A 413 6.52 7.00 -10.98
C GLN A 413 6.26 6.33 -12.35
N SER A 414 5.21 6.78 -13.07
CA SER A 414 4.79 6.25 -14.37
C SER A 414 5.26 7.12 -15.54
N GLU A 415 6.25 8.00 -15.32
CA GLU A 415 6.83 8.87 -16.33
C GLU A 415 8.35 8.92 -16.16
N PRO A 416 9.17 8.80 -17.24
CA PRO A 416 10.61 8.95 -17.14
C PRO A 416 11.02 10.34 -16.63
N VAL A 417 12.10 10.38 -15.84
CA VAL A 417 12.70 11.65 -15.42
C VAL A 417 13.27 12.39 -16.63
N GLY A 418 13.07 13.70 -16.67
CA GLY A 418 13.64 14.57 -17.71
C GLY A 418 12.74 14.78 -18.92
N THR A 419 11.54 14.21 -18.94
CA THR A 419 10.51 14.58 -19.92
C THR A 419 9.79 15.85 -19.51
N ASP A 420 9.23 16.57 -20.49
CA ASP A 420 8.41 17.75 -20.20
C ASP A 420 7.16 17.38 -19.41
N LYS A 421 6.61 16.16 -19.61
CA LYS A 421 5.43 15.69 -18.87
C LYS A 421 5.76 15.54 -17.39
N PHE A 422 6.89 14.90 -17.05
CA PHE A 422 7.33 14.75 -15.67
C PHE A 422 7.38 16.10 -14.94
N MET A 423 7.96 17.11 -15.58
CA MET A 423 8.09 18.44 -15.01
C MET A 423 6.75 19.16 -14.81
N ARG A 424 5.81 19.02 -15.78
CA ARG A 424 4.44 19.56 -15.64
C ARG A 424 3.67 18.89 -14.52
N ASP A 425 3.75 17.57 -14.42
CA ASP A 425 3.08 16.82 -13.36
C ASP A 425 3.66 17.18 -12.00
N PHE A 426 4.99 17.33 -11.90
CA PHE A 426 5.62 17.74 -10.65
C PHE A 426 5.21 19.17 -10.23
N TRP A 427 5.12 20.10 -11.19
CA TRP A 427 4.53 21.42 -10.92
C TRP A 427 3.10 21.32 -10.40
N GLN A 428 2.27 20.49 -11.04
CA GLN A 428 0.87 20.30 -10.65
C GLN A 428 0.75 19.69 -9.24
N TYR A 429 1.64 18.74 -8.90
CA TYR A 429 1.74 18.17 -7.56
C TYR A 429 2.04 19.24 -6.52
N ARG A 430 2.99 20.15 -6.82
CA ARG A 430 3.31 21.24 -5.91
C ARG A 430 2.12 22.16 -5.70
N ARG A 431 1.38 22.47 -6.76
CA ARG A 431 0.14 23.24 -6.67
C ARG A 431 -0.91 22.54 -5.81
N TRP A 432 -1.11 21.23 -5.96
CA TRP A 432 -2.06 20.48 -5.13
C TRP A 432 -1.64 20.46 -3.67
N LEU A 433 -0.35 20.23 -3.38
CA LEU A 433 0.19 20.29 -2.02
C LEU A 433 -0.09 21.64 -1.32
N GLU A 434 -0.11 22.74 -2.07
CA GLU A 434 -0.36 24.10 -1.53
C GLU A 434 -1.85 24.46 -1.43
N THR A 435 -2.71 23.84 -2.25
CA THR A 435 -4.11 24.26 -2.42
C THR A 435 -5.15 23.24 -1.96
N ARG A 436 -4.75 21.99 -1.75
CA ARG A 436 -5.63 20.87 -1.37
C ARG A 436 -5.31 20.39 0.04
N LYS A 437 -6.21 19.60 0.61
CA LYS A 437 -6.06 19.07 1.99
C LYS A 437 -5.20 17.81 2.09
N PHE A 438 -4.89 17.18 0.97
CA PHE A 438 -4.03 16.00 0.89
C PHE A 438 -2.69 16.36 0.22
N ALA A 439 -1.68 15.51 0.42
CA ALA A 439 -0.36 15.67 -0.20
C ALA A 439 -0.08 14.57 -1.26
N PRO A 440 0.15 14.93 -2.53
CA PRO A 440 0.70 14.00 -3.51
C PRO A 440 2.12 13.54 -3.13
N ASN A 441 2.41 12.25 -3.23
CA ASN A 441 3.76 11.73 -2.99
C ASN A 441 4.68 11.95 -4.19
N PHE A 442 5.92 12.34 -3.89
CA PHE A 442 7.02 12.15 -4.82
C PHE A 442 7.41 10.67 -4.83
N THR A 443 6.55 9.83 -5.43
CA THR A 443 6.77 8.39 -5.49
C THR A 443 7.92 8.08 -6.43
N ILE A 444 8.97 7.46 -5.89
CA ILE A 444 10.13 7.01 -6.64
C ILE A 444 9.77 5.75 -7.42
N LEU A 445 9.42 4.67 -6.71
CA LEU A 445 9.09 3.35 -7.23
C LEU A 445 8.15 2.67 -6.22
N THR A 446 7.16 1.93 -6.69
CA THR A 446 6.37 1.00 -5.88
C THR A 446 6.72 -0.44 -6.21
N ALA A 447 6.43 -1.35 -5.27
CA ALA A 447 6.53 -2.79 -5.55
C ALA A 447 5.56 -3.21 -6.66
N ASP A 448 4.46 -2.48 -6.87
CA ASP A 448 3.55 -2.73 -7.99
C ASP A 448 4.18 -2.37 -9.35
N LYS A 449 4.89 -1.24 -9.40
CA LYS A 449 5.55 -0.71 -10.60
C LYS A 449 6.94 -1.27 -10.83
N ASP A 450 7.46 -2.09 -9.91
CA ASP A 450 8.65 -2.90 -10.14
C ASP A 450 8.27 -4.14 -10.96
N ASP A 451 7.95 -3.88 -12.23
CA ASP A 451 7.42 -4.80 -13.23
C ASP A 451 8.05 -4.45 -14.59
N PRO A 452 8.35 -5.44 -15.46
CA PRO A 452 9.04 -5.20 -16.73
C PRO A 452 8.39 -4.15 -17.63
N ARG A 453 7.06 -4.00 -17.54
CA ARG A 453 6.30 -3.01 -18.33
C ARG A 453 6.72 -1.56 -18.06
N PHE A 454 7.32 -1.31 -16.91
CA PHE A 454 7.67 0.03 -16.43
C PHE A 454 9.17 0.28 -16.37
N ASP A 455 10.00 -0.68 -16.81
CA ASP A 455 11.47 -0.57 -16.78
C ASP A 455 11.99 0.74 -17.42
N GLY A 456 11.35 1.17 -18.51
CA GLY A 456 11.70 2.40 -19.22
C GLY A 456 11.68 3.66 -18.37
N PHE A 457 10.91 3.69 -17.27
CA PHE A 457 10.80 4.85 -16.37
C PHE A 457 12.01 4.99 -15.42
N TYR A 458 12.82 3.93 -15.30
CA TYR A 458 13.91 3.79 -14.32
C TYR A 458 15.28 3.62 -14.97
N LEU A 459 15.40 3.87 -16.28
CA LEU A 459 16.68 3.77 -16.98
C LEU A 459 17.64 4.91 -16.63
N THR A 460 17.12 6.07 -16.23
CA THR A 460 17.90 7.26 -15.85
C THR A 460 17.18 8.06 -14.76
N GLY A 461 17.91 8.94 -14.07
CA GLY A 461 17.34 9.89 -13.11
C GLY A 461 16.96 9.29 -11.74
N ASN A 462 17.46 8.10 -11.41
CA ASN A 462 17.17 7.45 -10.13
C ASN A 462 17.80 8.21 -8.95
N GLU A 463 19.02 8.72 -9.13
CA GLU A 463 19.74 9.51 -8.14
C GLU A 463 19.02 10.80 -7.79
N ILE A 464 18.48 11.52 -8.79
CA ILE A 464 17.75 12.76 -8.55
C ILE A 464 16.36 12.51 -7.95
N ARG A 465 15.68 11.40 -8.29
CA ARG A 465 14.44 11.01 -7.59
C ARG A 465 14.68 10.84 -6.10
N TYR A 466 15.76 10.14 -5.73
CA TYR A 466 16.13 9.93 -4.34
C TYR A 466 16.56 11.22 -3.65
N PHE A 467 17.28 12.10 -4.36
CA PHE A 467 17.67 13.42 -3.86
C PHE A 467 16.44 14.26 -3.46
N ILE A 468 15.41 14.29 -4.30
CA ILE A 468 14.16 15.01 -3.99
C ILE A 468 13.48 14.41 -2.76
N ALA A 469 13.38 13.09 -2.68
CA ALA A 469 12.76 12.41 -1.55
C ALA A 469 13.44 12.73 -0.20
N LEU A 470 14.76 12.95 -0.18
CA LEU A 470 15.49 13.27 1.04
C LEU A 470 15.50 14.76 1.39
N PHE A 471 15.55 15.65 0.39
CA PHE A 471 15.87 17.07 0.62
C PHE A 471 14.72 18.05 0.32
N LEU A 472 13.62 17.60 -0.28
CA LEU A 472 12.37 18.38 -0.37
C LEU A 472 11.46 18.03 0.80
N SER A 473 11.81 18.52 2.00
CA SER A 473 11.26 18.05 3.28
C SER A 473 9.78 18.40 3.53
N ASP A 474 9.17 19.27 2.72
CA ASP A 474 7.76 19.63 2.86
C ASP A 474 6.82 18.88 1.89
N MET A 475 7.32 17.83 1.23
CA MET A 475 6.56 16.94 0.35
C MET A 475 6.83 15.48 0.75
N PRO A 476 5.81 14.60 0.79
CA PRO A 476 6.04 13.20 1.15
C PRO A 476 6.62 12.43 -0.03
N SER A 477 7.28 11.31 0.25
CA SER A 477 7.81 10.41 -0.79
C SER A 477 7.52 8.95 -0.47
N TYR A 478 7.57 8.11 -1.51
CA TYR A 478 7.39 6.67 -1.39
C TYR A 478 8.44 5.92 -2.21
N MET A 479 9.07 4.91 -1.62
CA MET A 479 10.06 4.06 -2.28
C MET A 479 9.83 2.60 -1.92
N ALA A 480 9.86 1.70 -2.89
CA ALA A 480 9.88 0.27 -2.64
C ALA A 480 11.28 -0.19 -2.18
N LEU A 481 11.31 -1.14 -1.26
CA LEU A 481 12.51 -1.89 -0.91
C LEU A 481 13.14 -2.49 -2.17
N GLY A 482 14.46 -2.36 -2.31
CA GLY A 482 15.22 -2.86 -3.45
C GLY A 482 15.52 -1.82 -4.53
N PHE A 483 14.84 -0.66 -4.54
CA PHE A 483 15.16 0.44 -5.46
C PHE A 483 16.65 0.80 -5.46
N GLU A 484 17.25 0.82 -4.28
CA GLU A 484 18.61 1.36 -4.05
C GLU A 484 19.72 0.53 -4.70
N CYS A 485 19.44 -0.72 -5.03
CA CYS A 485 20.36 -1.62 -5.73
C CYS A 485 19.78 -2.12 -7.05
N ARG A 486 18.67 -1.53 -7.52
CA ARG A 486 17.96 -2.01 -8.70
C ARG A 486 18.85 -1.88 -9.94
N ASP A 487 18.94 -2.96 -10.70
CA ASP A 487 19.64 -2.97 -11.97
C ASP A 487 18.88 -2.17 -13.03
N LEU A 488 19.64 -1.65 -14.00
CA LEU A 488 19.05 -1.10 -15.20
C LEU A 488 18.58 -2.27 -16.08
N HIS A 489 17.31 -2.26 -16.47
CA HIS A 489 16.71 -3.28 -17.33
C HIS A 489 16.27 -2.65 -18.66
N PRO A 490 17.16 -2.44 -19.65
CA PRO A 490 16.76 -1.96 -20.97
C PRO A 490 15.79 -2.91 -21.70
N ALA A 491 15.77 -4.18 -21.28
CA ALA A 491 14.81 -5.19 -21.67
C ALA A 491 14.39 -5.97 -20.42
N PRO A 492 13.22 -6.64 -20.44
CA PRO A 492 12.74 -7.45 -19.31
C PRO A 492 13.80 -8.43 -18.79
N ALA A 493 14.08 -8.34 -17.49
CA ALA A 493 14.90 -9.31 -16.76
C ALA A 493 14.07 -10.55 -16.40
N ALA A 494 14.70 -11.51 -15.71
CA ALA A 494 13.97 -12.65 -15.15
C ALA A 494 12.99 -12.18 -14.05
N ASN A 495 11.87 -12.89 -13.90
CA ASN A 495 10.79 -12.54 -12.98
C ASN A 495 11.27 -12.35 -11.53
N GLU A 496 12.32 -13.07 -11.11
CA GLU A 496 12.87 -12.99 -9.75
C GLU A 496 13.49 -11.62 -9.42
N PHE A 497 13.74 -10.75 -10.40
CA PHE A 497 14.22 -9.38 -10.18
C PHE A 497 13.09 -8.36 -9.92
N TYR A 498 11.83 -8.76 -10.08
CA TYR A 498 10.67 -7.88 -10.00
C TYR A 498 9.85 -8.18 -8.77
N SER A 499 9.83 -7.25 -7.81
CA SER A 499 9.12 -7.41 -6.55
C SER A 499 7.60 -7.53 -6.72
N LYS A 500 7.03 -7.03 -7.84
CA LYS A 500 5.62 -7.21 -8.21
C LYS A 500 5.22 -8.68 -8.26
N TYR A 501 6.07 -9.53 -8.81
CA TYR A 501 5.75 -10.93 -9.01
C TYR A 501 5.80 -11.75 -7.74
N TYR A 502 6.45 -11.23 -6.69
CA TYR A 502 6.37 -11.80 -5.34
C TYR A 502 5.10 -11.41 -4.60
N VAL A 503 4.15 -10.67 -5.19
CA VAL A 503 2.82 -10.46 -4.60
C VAL A 503 1.90 -11.67 -4.83
N PHE A 504 2.21 -12.47 -5.85
CA PHE A 504 1.44 -13.65 -6.26
C PHE A 504 2.30 -14.91 -6.12
N GLN A 505 1.67 -16.07 -5.96
CA GLN A 505 2.33 -17.37 -6.12
C GLN A 505 1.48 -18.19 -7.10
N MET A 506 1.63 -17.90 -8.39
CA MET A 506 0.90 -18.59 -9.44
C MET A 506 1.73 -19.76 -9.98
N LEU A 507 1.12 -20.94 -10.05
CA LEU A 507 1.68 -22.10 -10.74
C LEU A 507 1.39 -21.97 -12.24
N ASP A 508 2.38 -22.27 -13.08
CA ASP A 508 2.24 -22.33 -14.55
C ASP A 508 1.77 -21.04 -15.25
N ASP A 509 2.29 -19.87 -14.83
CA ASP A 509 2.06 -18.58 -15.50
C ASP A 509 3.37 -17.95 -16.01
N PRO A 510 3.36 -17.17 -17.11
CA PRO A 510 4.55 -16.44 -17.57
C PRO A 510 5.19 -15.51 -16.51
N LYS A 511 4.45 -15.13 -15.47
CA LYS A 511 4.88 -14.30 -14.34
C LYS A 511 5.30 -15.11 -13.11
N THR A 512 5.30 -16.44 -13.18
CA THR A 512 5.76 -17.31 -12.09
C THR A 512 7.21 -17.01 -11.73
N THR A 513 7.51 -16.99 -10.44
CA THR A 513 8.87 -16.93 -9.88
C THR A 513 9.29 -18.32 -9.39
N ASN A 514 10.50 -18.76 -9.72
CA ASN A 514 10.99 -20.13 -9.42
C ASN A 514 11.95 -20.18 -8.23
N GLY A 515 12.21 -19.04 -7.58
CA GLY A 515 13.19 -18.94 -6.51
C GLY A 515 13.03 -17.67 -5.68
N PRO A 516 13.96 -17.41 -4.75
CA PRO A 516 13.93 -16.20 -3.94
C PRO A 516 14.18 -14.96 -4.79
N TYR A 517 13.70 -13.81 -4.31
CA TYR A 517 13.93 -12.52 -4.93
C TYR A 517 15.43 -12.28 -5.15
N ARG A 518 15.77 -11.84 -6.36
CA ARG A 518 17.13 -11.52 -6.78
C ARG A 518 17.34 -10.01 -6.68
N TRP A 519 18.14 -9.63 -5.71
CA TRP A 519 18.60 -8.26 -5.58
C TRP A 519 19.47 -7.87 -6.78
N GLY A 520 19.28 -6.64 -7.25
CA GLY A 520 20.15 -6.07 -8.27
C GLY A 520 21.58 -5.86 -7.76
N GLN A 521 22.49 -5.68 -8.70
CA GLN A 521 23.93 -5.53 -8.47
C GLN A 521 24.44 -4.13 -8.85
N ASN A 522 23.55 -3.14 -8.90
CA ASN A 522 23.87 -1.77 -9.27
C ASN A 522 24.63 -1.04 -8.15
N LEU A 523 25.92 -1.38 -8.01
CA LEU A 523 26.81 -0.82 -6.99
C LEU A 523 27.04 0.68 -7.20
N GLU A 524 27.00 1.17 -8.43
CA GLU A 524 27.15 2.59 -8.73
C GLU A 524 25.98 3.41 -8.16
N LEU A 525 24.74 3.01 -8.47
CA LEU A 525 23.55 3.63 -7.91
C LEU A 525 23.60 3.58 -6.38
N TYR A 526 23.84 2.40 -5.81
CA TYR A 526 23.90 2.22 -4.37
C TYR A 526 24.92 3.15 -3.71
N ALA A 527 26.15 3.25 -4.26
CA ALA A 527 27.19 4.12 -3.73
C ALA A 527 26.78 5.60 -3.75
N LYS A 528 26.15 6.07 -4.84
CA LYS A 528 25.65 7.44 -4.95
C LYS A 528 24.52 7.70 -3.95
N LEU A 529 23.58 6.78 -3.79
CA LEU A 529 22.49 6.93 -2.81
C LEU A 529 22.99 6.90 -1.37
N VAL A 530 23.97 6.06 -1.03
CA VAL A 530 24.60 6.04 0.30
C VAL A 530 25.21 7.39 0.64
N ARG A 531 25.89 8.05 -0.30
CA ARG A 531 26.41 9.41 -0.07
C ARG A 531 25.31 10.41 0.22
N GLN A 532 24.16 10.31 -0.45
CA GLN A 532 22.99 11.15 -0.17
C GLN A 532 22.40 10.85 1.21
N LYS A 533 22.30 9.58 1.62
CA LYS A 533 21.85 9.18 2.97
C LYS A 533 22.74 9.76 4.07
N LEU A 534 24.06 9.66 3.90
CA LEU A 534 25.02 10.20 4.87
C LEU A 534 24.88 11.72 5.01
N LEU A 535 24.71 12.44 3.90
CA LEU A 535 24.42 13.87 3.96
C LEU A 535 23.08 14.13 4.66
N ALA A 536 22.03 13.38 4.31
CA ALA A 536 20.72 13.55 4.92
C ALA A 536 20.74 13.30 6.43
N GLU A 537 21.51 12.33 6.93
CA GLU A 537 21.76 12.14 8.36
C GLU A 537 22.46 13.33 8.99
N GLU A 538 23.51 13.83 8.34
CA GLU A 538 24.32 14.95 8.85
C GLU A 538 23.50 16.23 9.02
N ILE A 539 22.65 16.54 8.04
CA ILE A 539 21.90 17.81 8.01
C ILE A 539 20.45 17.66 8.49
N TYR A 540 20.04 16.47 8.95
CA TYR A 540 18.62 16.16 9.22
C TYR A 540 17.97 17.15 10.18
N ASP A 541 18.64 17.45 11.29
CA ASP A 541 18.08 18.31 12.33
C ASP A 541 17.90 19.78 11.86
N ASP A 542 18.62 20.20 10.81
CA ASP A 542 18.50 21.53 10.18
C ASP A 542 17.37 21.59 9.14
N ILE A 543 16.99 20.46 8.53
CA ILE A 543 16.08 20.43 7.38
C ILE A 543 14.72 19.79 7.68
N ARG A 544 14.63 18.96 8.73
CA ARG A 544 13.39 18.28 9.11
C ARG A 544 12.25 19.28 9.31
N ASP A 545 11.07 18.93 8.82
CA ASP A 545 9.84 19.74 8.92
C ASP A 545 9.92 21.17 8.32
N ALA A 546 11.04 21.56 7.73
CA ALA A 546 11.22 22.88 7.16
C ALA A 546 10.36 23.04 5.89
N LYS A 547 9.59 24.13 5.83
CA LYS A 547 8.89 24.49 4.60
C LYS A 547 9.87 24.93 3.52
N SER A 548 9.58 24.57 2.27
CA SER A 548 10.42 24.93 1.14
C SER A 548 10.09 26.33 0.62
N ARG A 549 11.11 27.10 0.28
CA ARG A 549 11.03 28.32 -0.52
C ARG A 549 11.74 28.09 -1.84
N TRP A 550 10.99 28.20 -2.93
CA TRP A 550 11.52 28.07 -4.29
C TRP A 550 12.37 29.27 -4.68
N LEU A 551 13.56 28.98 -5.21
CA LEU A 551 14.43 29.92 -5.92
C LEU A 551 14.25 29.75 -7.43
N LEU A 552 14.08 28.50 -7.87
CA LEU A 552 13.62 28.09 -9.20
C LEU A 552 12.56 26.99 -9.01
N PRO A 553 11.26 27.30 -9.12
CA PRO A 553 10.19 26.31 -8.96
C PRO A 553 10.12 25.35 -10.16
N PRO A 554 9.43 24.20 -10.02
CA PRO A 554 9.05 23.37 -11.17
C PRO A 554 8.33 24.19 -12.24
N ASP A 555 8.59 23.90 -13.52
CA ASP A 555 8.07 24.69 -14.63
C ASP A 555 6.69 24.23 -15.10
N VAL A 556 5.76 25.17 -15.26
CA VAL A 556 4.36 24.91 -15.67
C VAL A 556 4.28 24.30 -17.07
N ALA A 557 5.18 24.68 -17.97
CA ALA A 557 5.23 24.16 -19.33
C ALA A 557 6.05 22.85 -19.44
N GLY A 558 6.94 22.64 -18.48
CA GLY A 558 7.82 21.48 -18.35
C GLY A 558 9.17 21.62 -19.05
N TYR A 559 9.46 22.76 -19.68
CA TYR A 559 10.66 22.96 -20.48
C TYR A 559 11.90 23.22 -19.64
N LYS A 560 11.75 23.91 -18.50
CA LYS A 560 12.87 24.13 -17.57
C LYS A 560 12.97 22.97 -16.59
N LYS A 561 14.09 22.27 -16.64
CA LYS A 561 14.36 21.07 -15.86
C LYS A 561 15.30 21.32 -14.66
N VAL A 562 15.70 22.56 -14.43
CA VAL A 562 16.52 22.93 -13.27
C VAL A 562 15.63 23.55 -12.20
N LEU A 563 15.72 22.99 -11.00
CA LEU A 563 14.99 23.43 -9.82
C LEU A 563 15.98 23.86 -8.76
N ALA A 564 15.57 24.81 -7.92
CA ALA A 564 16.35 25.24 -6.77
C ALA A 564 15.43 25.69 -5.64
N TRP A 565 15.74 25.28 -4.42
CA TRP A 565 14.97 25.65 -3.23
C TRP A 565 15.86 25.74 -1.99
N THR A 566 15.29 26.32 -0.93
CA THR A 566 15.93 26.47 0.38
C THR A 566 14.84 26.40 1.47
N GLN A 567 15.22 26.38 2.75
CA GLN A 567 14.28 26.52 3.84
C GLN A 567 13.63 27.92 3.83
N ALA A 568 12.32 27.99 4.09
CA ALA A 568 11.57 29.25 3.99
C ALA A 568 11.92 30.25 5.10
N GLU A 569 12.09 29.77 6.34
CA GLU A 569 12.29 30.64 7.51
C GLU A 569 13.77 30.88 7.80
N ASN A 570 14.54 29.80 7.96
CA ASN A 570 15.97 29.85 8.30
C ASN A 570 16.80 29.13 7.23
N PRO A 571 17.11 29.80 6.09
CA PRO A 571 17.99 29.24 5.07
C PRO A 571 19.35 28.84 5.65
N ALA A 572 19.60 27.53 5.67
CA ALA A 572 20.89 26.93 6.03
C ALA A 572 21.53 26.24 4.82
N TYR A 573 20.68 25.75 3.90
CA TYR A 573 21.10 25.04 2.70
C TYR A 573 20.35 25.55 1.47
N ILE A 574 21.02 25.51 0.32
CA ILE A 574 20.37 25.64 -1.00
C ILE A 574 20.53 24.32 -1.73
N PHE A 575 19.41 23.77 -2.17
CA PHE A 575 19.36 22.57 -2.98
C PHE A 575 19.14 22.95 -4.44
N VAL A 576 19.87 22.34 -5.35
CA VAL A 576 19.73 22.54 -6.80
C VAL A 576 19.68 21.19 -7.48
N ALA A 577 18.72 20.98 -8.36
CA ALA A 577 18.50 19.69 -9.03
C ALA A 577 18.36 19.88 -10.53
N ASN A 578 19.14 19.11 -11.31
CA ASN A 578 18.96 18.99 -12.75
C ASN A 578 18.16 17.73 -13.09
N PHE A 579 16.93 17.90 -13.55
CA PHE A 579 16.08 16.79 -14.01
C PHE A 579 16.34 16.42 -15.46
N ASP A 580 17.14 17.18 -16.23
CA ASP A 580 17.60 16.69 -17.53
C ASP A 580 18.61 15.57 -17.32
N THR A 581 18.29 14.36 -17.79
CA THR A 581 19.13 13.17 -17.65
C THR A 581 20.08 12.97 -18.83
N SER A 582 20.05 13.88 -19.82
CA SER A 582 20.87 13.84 -21.02
C SER A 582 21.80 15.04 -21.18
N GLU A 583 21.39 16.21 -20.72
CA GLU A 583 22.07 17.48 -20.99
C GLU A 583 22.56 18.17 -19.72
N THR A 584 23.72 18.83 -19.86
CA THR A 584 24.21 19.76 -18.83
C THR A 584 23.34 21.01 -18.84
N CYS A 585 22.85 21.42 -17.69
CA CYS A 585 21.98 22.59 -17.56
C CYS A 585 22.61 23.66 -16.66
N ASN A 586 22.27 24.93 -16.92
CA ASN A 586 22.75 26.05 -16.12
C ASN A 586 21.69 26.44 -15.09
N ALA A 587 22.05 26.44 -13.80
CA ALA A 587 21.27 27.10 -12.78
C ALA A 587 21.66 28.57 -12.71
N THR A 588 20.68 29.48 -12.71
CA THR A 588 20.90 30.91 -12.48
C THR A 588 19.77 31.51 -11.66
N PHE A 589 20.06 31.85 -10.41
CA PHE A 589 19.10 32.46 -9.48
C PHE A 589 19.81 33.30 -8.43
N THR A 590 19.08 34.22 -7.80
CA THR A 590 19.60 35.06 -6.70
C THR A 590 19.62 34.25 -5.40
N THR A 591 20.72 34.36 -4.66
CA THR A 591 20.85 33.74 -3.34
C THR A 591 19.77 34.26 -2.36
N PRO A 592 19.37 33.43 -1.38
CA PRO A 592 18.25 33.71 -0.48
C PRO A 592 18.43 34.92 0.44
N ASP A 593 19.68 35.32 0.68
CA ASP A 593 20.09 36.37 1.61
C ASP A 593 21.49 36.92 1.24
N ALA A 594 21.95 37.89 2.03
CA ALA A 594 23.26 38.51 1.87
C ALA A 594 24.38 37.73 2.58
N THR A 595 24.30 36.40 2.69
CA THR A 595 25.40 35.59 3.21
C THR A 595 26.20 34.91 2.12
N ARG A 596 27.33 34.32 2.50
CA ARG A 596 28.14 33.49 1.62
C ARG A 596 27.61 32.07 1.61
N TRP A 597 27.74 31.43 0.46
CA TRP A 597 27.28 30.07 0.23
C TRP A 597 28.40 29.26 -0.40
N GLN A 598 28.71 28.09 0.18
CA GLN A 598 29.76 27.21 -0.30
C GLN A 598 29.16 25.93 -0.89
N LEU A 599 29.67 25.47 -2.04
CA LEU A 599 29.31 24.16 -2.57
C LEU A 599 29.73 23.07 -1.58
N TYR A 600 28.75 22.30 -1.12
CA TYR A 600 28.90 21.36 -0.01
C TYR A 600 28.78 19.90 -0.46
N PHE A 601 27.95 19.62 -1.46
CA PHE A 601 27.69 18.27 -1.94
C PHE A 601 27.34 18.23 -3.43
N SER A 602 27.65 17.10 -4.08
CA SER A 602 27.17 16.70 -5.40
C SER A 602 26.82 15.22 -5.41
N THR A 603 25.69 14.84 -6.03
CA THR A 603 25.32 13.44 -6.26
C THR A 603 26.31 12.73 -7.18
N GLU A 604 26.91 13.45 -8.15
CA GLU A 604 27.79 12.88 -9.17
C GLU A 604 29.28 12.96 -8.81
N LYS A 605 29.69 13.94 -8.01
CA LYS A 605 31.11 14.17 -7.70
C LYS A 605 31.43 13.89 -6.24
N GLU A 606 32.38 12.98 -6.00
CA GLU A 606 32.90 12.68 -4.66
C GLU A 606 33.78 13.81 -4.11
N TYR A 607 34.60 14.42 -4.98
CA TYR A 607 35.47 15.54 -4.63
C TYR A 607 34.97 16.82 -5.28
N LEU A 608 34.90 17.88 -4.49
CA LEU A 608 34.36 19.18 -4.92
C LEU A 608 35.48 20.20 -5.01
N ASP A 609 35.55 20.89 -6.15
CA ASP A 609 36.36 22.10 -6.25
C ASP A 609 35.74 23.18 -5.36
N PRO A 610 36.54 23.90 -4.54
CA PRO A 610 36.04 25.00 -3.73
C PRO A 610 35.30 26.01 -4.61
N PHE A 611 34.02 26.22 -4.30
CA PHE A 611 33.19 27.17 -5.01
C PHE A 611 32.33 27.91 -3.99
N GLU A 612 32.45 29.24 -3.99
CA GLU A 612 31.72 30.13 -3.10
C GLU A 612 30.94 31.16 -3.92
N VAL A 613 29.72 31.44 -3.48
CA VAL A 613 28.88 32.53 -4.00
C VAL A 613 28.89 33.67 -3.01
N GLN A 614 29.22 34.87 -3.49
CA GLN A 614 29.23 36.06 -2.65
C GLN A 614 27.80 36.57 -2.36
N PRO A 615 27.59 37.31 -1.26
CA PRO A 615 26.31 37.88 -0.88
C PRO A 615 25.56 38.58 -2.02
N GLY A 616 24.29 38.22 -2.20
CA GLY A 616 23.41 38.88 -3.18
C GLY A 616 23.80 38.67 -4.65
N GLN A 617 24.77 37.80 -4.94
CA GLN A 617 25.12 37.44 -6.31
C GLN A 617 24.20 36.34 -6.86
N PHE A 618 24.14 36.29 -8.19
CA PHE A 618 23.56 35.16 -8.90
C PHE A 618 24.47 33.94 -8.73
N LEU A 619 23.88 32.83 -8.29
CA LEU A 619 24.53 31.54 -8.38
C LEU A 619 24.45 31.11 -9.85
N HIS A 620 25.58 31.06 -10.54
CA HIS A 620 25.69 30.52 -11.90
C HIS A 620 26.55 29.26 -11.88
N ARG A 621 25.95 28.10 -12.16
CA ARG A 621 26.64 26.82 -12.11
C ARG A 621 26.08 25.88 -13.19
N ASN A 622 26.99 25.18 -13.86
CA ASN A 622 26.64 24.07 -14.74
C ASN A 622 26.41 22.82 -13.88
N LEU A 623 25.25 22.19 -14.05
CA LEU A 623 24.90 20.91 -13.44
C LEU A 623 25.02 19.81 -14.49
N LEU A 624 25.69 18.73 -14.11
CA LEU A 624 25.74 17.51 -14.92
C LEU A 624 24.32 16.93 -15.10
N PRO A 625 24.10 16.08 -16.12
CA PRO A 625 22.81 15.41 -16.29
C PRO A 625 22.42 14.63 -15.04
N GLY A 626 21.21 14.84 -14.52
CA GLY A 626 20.71 14.19 -13.30
C GLY A 626 21.35 14.62 -11.99
N GLU A 627 22.21 15.66 -11.98
CA GLU A 627 22.96 16.05 -10.78
C GLU A 627 22.11 16.83 -9.76
N GLY A 628 22.22 16.42 -8.49
CA GLY A 628 21.79 17.20 -7.33
C GLY A 628 22.98 17.85 -6.64
N LEU A 629 22.89 19.14 -6.33
CA LEU A 629 23.88 19.91 -5.59
C LEU A 629 23.29 20.45 -4.28
N VAL A 630 24.12 20.51 -3.24
CA VAL A 630 23.80 21.22 -1.99
C VAL A 630 24.85 22.28 -1.73
N PHE A 631 24.40 23.49 -1.42
CA PHE A 631 25.24 24.57 -0.91
C PHE A 631 24.93 24.80 0.55
N ARG A 632 25.95 25.06 1.35
CA ARG A 632 25.82 25.36 2.78
C ARG A 632 26.13 26.83 3.03
N ARG A 633 25.37 27.44 3.92
CA ARG A 633 25.64 28.79 4.42
C ARG A 633 26.92 28.80 5.27
N ILE A 634 27.80 29.79 5.03
CA ILE A 634 29.07 29.97 5.76
C ILE A 634 29.19 31.35 6.42
#